data_AF-F0WKA9-F1
#
_entry.id   AF-F0WKA9-F1
#
_cell.length_a   1.000
_cell.length_b   1.000
_cell.length_c   1.000
_cell.angle_alpha   90.00
_cell.angle_beta   90.00
_cell.angle_gamma   90.00
#
_symmetry.space_group_name_H-M   'P 1'
#
loop_
_entity.id
_entity.type
_entity.pdbx_description
1 polymer ?
#
loop_
_entity_poly.entity_id
_entity_poly.type
_entity_poly.pdbx_seq_one_letter_code
_entity_poly.pdbx_strand_id
1 'polypeptide(L)'
;MRSEIGTYFEFLTAPATKILHRYFESEILKTTLATDAIIGAAISPSTPGSAYILFHHVMGEVNGTKGAWGYVKGGMGKVSTVIAEVAQEAGAEIMVNADAKRILITGGKVSGVYLSSGSIIECDHILSNADPGSTMLGLLQNNELPTDVRTHFTRSWQCEPACTKVRNYLLKSPGLYSRPNALDKYCSGQSARFYVPAKQKK
;
A
#
# COMPACT_ATOMS: atom_id res chain seq x y z
N MET A 1 -2.60 26.71 16.36
CA MET A 1 -3.46 25.64 16.95
C MET A 1 -4.93 25.67 16.54
N ARG A 2 -5.77 26.66 16.90
CA ARG A 2 -7.22 26.61 16.53
C ARG A 2 -7.50 26.66 15.02
N SER A 3 -6.72 27.41 14.25
CA SER A 3 -6.83 27.49 12.78
C SER A 3 -6.34 26.21 12.08
N GLU A 4 -5.28 25.58 12.60
CA GLU A 4 -4.67 24.38 12.02
C GLU A 4 -5.58 23.16 12.13
N ILE A 5 -6.36 23.04 13.21
CA ILE A 5 -7.35 21.98 13.38
C ILE A 5 -8.40 22.03 12.27
N GLY A 6 -8.89 23.23 11.91
CA GLY A 6 -9.86 23.39 10.83
C GLY A 6 -9.31 22.93 9.48
N THR A 7 -8.08 23.30 9.16
CA THR A 7 -7.39 22.83 7.94
C THR A 7 -7.20 21.32 7.94
N TYR A 8 -6.78 20.74 9.07
CA TYR A 8 -6.61 19.29 9.18
C TYR A 8 -7.92 18.54 8.93
N PHE A 9 -9.00 18.94 9.59
CA PHE A 9 -10.33 18.35 9.36
C PHE A 9 -10.80 18.52 7.90
N GLU A 10 -10.47 19.64 7.27
CA GLU A 10 -10.79 19.85 5.87
C GLU A 10 -10.04 18.84 4.98
N PHE A 11 -8.74 18.63 5.19
CA PHE A 11 -8.00 17.59 4.46
C PHE A 11 -8.55 16.18 4.74
N LEU A 12 -8.98 15.89 5.96
CA LEU A 12 -9.55 14.58 6.31
C LEU A 12 -10.88 14.27 5.62
N THR A 13 -11.68 15.29 5.30
CA THR A 13 -13.10 15.10 4.94
C THR A 13 -13.48 15.65 3.57
N ALA A 14 -12.74 16.64 3.06
CA ALA A 14 -13.04 17.28 1.78
C ALA A 14 -12.60 16.39 0.60
N PRO A 15 -13.19 16.62 -0.59
CA PRO A 15 -12.62 16.09 -1.82
C PRO A 15 -11.32 16.81 -2.19
N ALA A 16 -10.40 16.11 -2.83
CA ALA A 16 -9.12 16.67 -3.27
C ALA A 16 -9.31 17.82 -4.27
N THR A 17 -10.33 17.75 -5.14
CA THR A 17 -10.66 18.84 -6.07
C THR A 17 -10.86 20.17 -5.37
N LYS A 18 -11.51 20.19 -4.20
CA LYS A 18 -11.71 21.43 -3.42
C LYS A 18 -10.36 22.05 -3.01
N ILE A 19 -9.41 21.21 -2.59
CA ILE A 19 -8.08 21.66 -2.19
C ILE A 19 -7.30 22.14 -3.42
N LEU A 20 -7.29 21.36 -4.50
CA LEU A 20 -6.55 21.68 -5.72
C LEU A 20 -7.04 22.98 -6.37
N HIS A 21 -8.36 23.21 -6.45
CA HIS A 21 -8.92 24.46 -6.99
C HIS A 21 -8.63 25.69 -6.13
N ARG A 22 -8.37 25.52 -4.83
CA ARG A 22 -8.01 26.64 -3.95
C ARG A 22 -6.59 27.13 -4.20
N TYR A 23 -5.65 26.20 -4.42
CA TYR A 23 -4.22 26.53 -4.44
C TYR A 23 -3.61 26.64 -5.84
N PHE A 24 -4.28 26.10 -6.87
CA PHE A 24 -3.74 26.07 -8.22
C PHE A 24 -4.74 26.62 -9.23
N GLU A 25 -4.23 27.30 -10.25
CA GLU A 25 -5.02 27.80 -11.38
C GLU A 25 -4.93 26.86 -12.58
N SER A 26 -3.73 26.30 -12.86
CA SER A 26 -3.47 25.44 -14.02
C SER A 26 -4.19 24.09 -13.94
N GLU A 27 -5.03 23.80 -14.93
CA GLU A 27 -5.72 22.50 -15.06
C GLU A 27 -4.76 21.33 -15.25
N ILE A 28 -3.62 21.55 -15.92
CA ILE A 28 -2.59 20.51 -16.10
C ILE A 28 -2.02 20.12 -14.73
N LEU A 29 -1.66 21.11 -13.90
CA LEU A 29 -1.09 20.87 -12.57
C LEU A 29 -2.10 20.21 -11.63
N LYS A 30 -3.36 20.68 -11.64
CA LYS A 30 -4.45 20.05 -10.87
C LYS A 30 -4.63 18.60 -11.27
N THR A 31 -4.62 18.29 -12.57
CA THR A 31 -4.79 16.92 -13.08
C THR A 31 -3.62 16.03 -12.66
N THR A 32 -2.38 16.51 -12.74
CA THR A 32 -1.20 15.76 -12.27
C THR A 32 -1.28 15.48 -10.77
N LEU A 33 -1.61 16.46 -9.94
CA LEU A 33 -1.71 16.25 -8.49
C LEU A 33 -2.94 15.42 -8.09
N ALA A 34 -4.00 15.44 -8.89
CA ALA A 34 -5.19 14.63 -8.64
C ALA A 34 -4.90 13.12 -8.74
N THR A 35 -3.83 12.70 -9.42
CA THR A 35 -3.43 11.28 -9.40
C THR A 35 -3.05 10.84 -8.00
N ASP A 36 -2.29 11.65 -7.27
CA ASP A 36 -1.83 11.34 -5.92
C ASP A 36 -2.99 11.26 -4.91
N ALA A 37 -4.12 11.93 -5.21
CA ALA A 37 -5.33 11.88 -4.42
C ALA A 37 -6.11 10.55 -4.52
N ILE A 38 -5.72 9.66 -5.43
CA ILE A 38 -6.44 8.39 -5.69
C ILE A 38 -5.54 7.16 -5.73
N ILE A 39 -4.22 7.32 -5.56
CA ILE A 39 -3.30 6.18 -5.51
C ILE A 39 -3.72 5.24 -4.38
N GLY A 40 -3.99 3.97 -4.74
CA GLY A 40 -4.38 2.92 -3.80
C GLY A 40 -5.84 2.94 -3.36
N ALA A 41 -6.69 3.81 -3.92
CA ALA A 41 -8.10 3.90 -3.57
C ALA A 41 -9.02 3.86 -4.79
N ALA A 42 -10.10 3.10 -4.70
CA ALA A 42 -11.13 2.97 -5.74
C ALA A 42 -12.11 4.16 -5.72
N ILE A 43 -11.61 5.40 -5.68
CA ILE A 43 -12.43 6.61 -5.55
C ILE A 43 -12.00 7.70 -6.53
N SER A 44 -12.90 8.65 -6.80
CA SER A 44 -12.63 9.84 -7.61
C SER A 44 -11.90 10.92 -6.78
N PRO A 45 -11.07 11.78 -7.39
CA PRO A 45 -10.54 12.98 -6.71
C PRO A 45 -11.63 13.95 -6.21
N SER A 46 -12.87 13.80 -6.71
CA SER A 46 -14.04 14.56 -6.26
C SER A 46 -14.82 13.89 -5.13
N THR A 47 -14.46 12.68 -4.71
CA THR A 47 -15.09 11.98 -3.58
C THR A 47 -14.64 12.59 -2.25
N PRO A 48 -15.55 12.90 -1.30
CA PRO A 48 -15.18 13.33 0.05
C PRO A 48 -14.17 12.38 0.71
N GLY A 49 -13.16 12.93 1.38
CA GLY A 49 -12.05 12.18 1.99
C GLY A 49 -10.86 11.92 1.06
N SER A 50 -10.98 12.11 -0.27
CA SER A 50 -9.84 11.96 -1.18
C SER A 50 -8.71 12.98 -0.94
N ALA A 51 -9.00 14.12 -0.32
CA ALA A 51 -7.96 15.09 0.06
C ALA A 51 -6.97 14.50 1.09
N TYR A 52 -7.42 13.57 1.94
CA TYR A 52 -6.54 12.90 2.90
C TYR A 52 -5.51 12.04 2.19
N ILE A 53 -5.89 11.39 1.09
CA ILE A 53 -4.98 10.53 0.31
C ILE A 53 -3.88 11.38 -0.31
N LEU A 54 -4.23 12.53 -0.89
CA LEU A 54 -3.25 13.50 -1.39
C LEU A 54 -2.28 13.93 -0.28
N PHE A 55 -2.82 14.25 0.89
CA PHE A 55 -2.02 14.67 2.05
C PHE A 55 -1.11 13.54 2.57
N HIS A 56 -1.62 12.31 2.65
CA HIS A 56 -0.89 11.15 3.12
C HIS A 56 0.38 10.89 2.30
N HIS A 57 0.31 11.04 0.96
CA HIS A 57 1.46 10.83 0.08
C HIS A 57 2.54 11.90 0.20
N VAL A 58 2.21 13.10 0.68
CA VAL A 58 3.21 14.16 0.93
C VAL A 58 3.76 14.16 2.36
N MET A 59 3.07 13.51 3.30
CA MET A 59 3.50 13.41 4.70
C MET A 59 4.64 12.39 4.90
N GLY A 60 4.70 11.34 4.07
CA GLY A 60 5.72 10.31 4.17
C GLY A 60 7.13 10.85 3.93
N GLU A 61 8.14 10.12 4.41
CA GLU A 61 9.54 10.41 4.09
C GLU A 61 10.32 9.14 3.76
N VAL A 62 11.37 9.30 2.95
CA VAL A 62 12.34 8.25 2.66
C VAL A 62 13.72 8.81 2.94
N ASN A 63 14.46 8.18 3.86
CA ASN A 63 15.81 8.59 4.27
C ASN A 63 15.91 10.09 4.62
N GLY A 64 14.95 10.60 5.41
CA GLY A 64 14.88 12.01 5.82
C GLY A 64 14.44 12.99 4.72
N THR A 65 14.07 12.50 3.54
CA THR A 65 13.53 13.33 2.46
C THR A 65 12.00 13.22 2.43
N LYS A 66 11.32 14.31 2.78
CA LYS A 66 9.85 14.39 2.82
C LYS A 66 9.22 14.31 1.43
N GLY A 67 8.08 13.64 1.33
CA GLY A 67 7.35 13.41 0.08
C GLY A 67 8.09 12.58 -0.96
N ALA A 68 9.25 12.00 -0.61
CA ALA A 68 10.05 11.23 -1.54
C ALA A 68 9.55 9.78 -1.65
N TRP A 69 9.75 9.21 -2.83
CA TRP A 69 9.47 7.81 -3.13
C TRP A 69 10.77 7.06 -3.36
N GLY A 70 10.91 5.89 -2.74
CA GLY A 70 12.10 5.05 -2.86
C GLY A 70 11.86 3.85 -3.76
N TYR A 71 12.85 3.50 -4.57
CA TYR A 71 12.89 2.19 -5.23
C TYR A 71 13.77 1.24 -4.45
N VAL A 72 13.21 0.09 -4.09
CA VAL A 72 13.95 -0.97 -3.42
C VAL A 72 14.93 -1.60 -4.40
N LYS A 73 16.22 -1.54 -4.09
CA LYS A 73 17.26 -2.22 -4.87
C LYS A 73 17.05 -3.73 -4.80
N GLY A 74 16.93 -4.36 -5.97
CA GLY A 74 16.58 -5.78 -6.08
C GLY A 74 15.08 -6.04 -6.18
N GLY A 75 14.25 -4.99 -6.23
CA GLY A 75 12.81 -5.08 -6.39
C GLY A 75 12.04 -5.20 -5.07
N MET A 76 10.76 -4.85 -5.11
CA MET A 76 9.88 -4.80 -3.92
C MET A 76 9.79 -6.13 -3.15
N GLY A 77 9.87 -7.27 -3.85
CA GLY A 77 9.83 -8.59 -3.20
C GLY A 77 10.98 -8.85 -2.23
N LYS A 78 12.10 -8.13 -2.38
CA LYS A 78 13.25 -8.26 -1.46
C LYS A 78 12.93 -7.75 -0.05
N VAL A 79 12.01 -6.79 0.09
CA VAL A 79 11.60 -6.27 1.40
C VAL A 79 11.00 -7.39 2.26
N SER A 80 10.04 -8.15 1.71
CA SER A 80 9.43 -9.26 2.43
C SER A 80 10.42 -10.37 2.76
N THR A 81 11.37 -10.65 1.86
CA THR A 81 12.41 -11.66 2.12
C THR A 81 13.29 -11.25 3.29
N VAL A 82 13.79 -10.01 3.31
CA VAL A 82 14.65 -9.52 4.40
C VAL A 82 13.91 -9.50 5.74
N ILE A 83 12.63 -9.11 5.75
CA ILE A 83 11.82 -9.17 6.97
C ILE A 83 11.69 -10.61 7.49
N ALA A 84 11.44 -11.57 6.60
CA ALA A 84 11.35 -12.98 6.96
C ALA A 84 12.68 -13.52 7.51
N GLU A 85 13.80 -13.21 6.85
CA GLU A 85 15.15 -13.59 7.28
C GLU A 85 15.45 -13.07 8.70
N VAL A 86 15.23 -11.76 8.95
CA VAL A 86 15.47 -11.15 10.26
C VAL A 86 14.55 -11.74 11.34
N ALA A 87 13.29 -12.02 11.02
CA ALA A 87 12.38 -12.66 11.96
C ALA A 87 12.87 -14.07 12.35
N GLN A 88 13.34 -14.86 11.39
CA GLN A 88 13.88 -16.19 11.64
C GLN A 88 15.20 -16.14 12.43
N GLU A 89 16.08 -15.18 12.14
CA GLU A 89 17.29 -14.92 12.94
C GLU A 89 16.97 -14.55 14.40
N ALA A 90 15.84 -13.87 14.62
CA ALA A 90 15.31 -13.58 15.95
C ALA A 90 14.57 -14.76 16.60
N GLY A 91 14.49 -15.93 15.94
CA GLY A 91 13.90 -17.16 16.47
C GLY A 91 12.44 -17.39 16.09
N ALA A 92 11.86 -16.60 15.19
CA ALA A 92 10.50 -16.85 14.70
C ALA A 92 10.46 -18.07 13.76
N GLU A 93 9.44 -18.90 13.90
CA GLU A 93 9.13 -19.96 12.94
C GLU A 93 8.17 -19.42 11.87
N ILE A 94 8.49 -19.65 10.59
CA ILE A 94 7.65 -19.27 9.46
C ILE A 94 7.11 -20.51 8.80
N MET A 95 5.80 -20.72 8.93
CA MET A 95 5.08 -21.82 8.31
C MET A 95 4.39 -21.33 7.03
N VAL A 96 4.73 -21.93 5.89
CA VAL A 96 4.07 -21.71 4.60
C VAL A 96 3.10 -22.84 4.29
N ASN A 97 2.08 -22.57 3.46
CA ASN A 97 1.00 -23.52 3.16
C ASN A 97 0.26 -24.01 4.43
N ALA A 98 0.21 -23.17 5.45
CA ALA A 98 -0.40 -23.43 6.75
C ALA A 98 -1.64 -22.55 6.93
N ASP A 99 -2.66 -22.78 6.10
CA ASP A 99 -3.85 -21.92 6.07
C ASP A 99 -4.60 -21.99 7.40
N ALA A 100 -4.66 -20.86 8.11
CA ALA A 100 -5.46 -20.70 9.31
C ALA A 100 -6.95 -20.80 8.96
N LYS A 101 -7.64 -21.79 9.53
CA LYS A 101 -9.06 -22.04 9.24
C LYS A 101 -9.97 -21.49 10.33
N ARG A 102 -9.53 -21.52 11.59
CA ARG A 102 -10.31 -21.04 12.73
C ARG A 102 -9.43 -20.67 13.91
N ILE A 103 -9.76 -19.57 14.57
CA ILE A 103 -9.20 -19.21 15.88
C ILE A 103 -9.97 -19.98 16.95
N LEU A 104 -9.25 -20.61 17.88
CA LEU A 104 -9.83 -21.40 18.96
C LEU A 104 -9.96 -20.55 20.22
N ILE A 105 -11.18 -20.43 20.74
CA ILE A 105 -11.48 -19.71 21.98
C ILE A 105 -12.06 -20.68 23.01
N THR A 106 -11.45 -20.73 24.19
CA THR A 106 -11.89 -21.55 25.32
C THR A 106 -12.03 -20.66 26.54
N GLY A 107 -13.22 -20.66 27.18
CA GLY A 107 -13.48 -19.82 28.36
C GLY A 107 -13.32 -18.32 28.10
N GLY A 108 -13.59 -17.87 26.87
CA GLY A 108 -13.43 -16.46 26.47
C GLY A 108 -11.99 -16.02 26.21
N LYS A 109 -11.03 -16.94 26.17
CA LYS A 109 -9.63 -16.66 25.85
C LYS A 109 -9.17 -17.46 24.63
N VAL A 110 -8.23 -16.88 23.87
CA VAL A 110 -7.55 -17.60 22.79
C VAL A 110 -6.83 -18.82 23.37
N SER A 111 -6.89 -19.92 22.62
CA SER A 111 -6.25 -21.20 22.96
C SER A 111 -5.46 -21.80 21.79
N GLY A 112 -5.55 -21.21 20.60
CA GLY A 112 -4.80 -21.65 19.44
C GLY A 112 -5.44 -21.30 18.10
N VAL A 113 -4.88 -21.88 17.05
CA VAL A 113 -5.36 -21.79 15.67
C VAL A 113 -5.50 -23.19 15.09
N TYR A 114 -6.69 -23.49 14.57
CA TYR A 114 -6.95 -24.71 13.80
C TYR A 114 -6.64 -24.46 12.33
N LEU A 115 -5.77 -25.27 11.75
CA LEU A 115 -5.35 -25.16 10.36
C LEU A 115 -6.26 -25.97 9.44
N SER A 116 -6.28 -25.62 8.15
CA SER A 116 -7.01 -26.37 7.12
C SER A 116 -6.49 -27.81 6.95
N SER A 117 -5.25 -28.09 7.35
CA SER A 117 -4.66 -29.44 7.38
C SER A 117 -5.28 -30.35 8.44
N GLY A 118 -6.00 -29.79 9.42
CA GLY A 118 -6.52 -30.52 10.58
C GLY A 118 -5.65 -30.42 11.84
N SER A 119 -4.45 -29.84 11.73
CA SER A 119 -3.55 -29.60 12.87
C SER A 119 -3.99 -28.40 13.72
N ILE A 120 -3.56 -28.36 14.98
CA ILE A 120 -3.76 -27.24 15.90
C ILE A 120 -2.39 -26.68 16.28
N ILE A 121 -2.26 -25.36 16.24
CA ILE A 121 -1.16 -24.62 16.84
C ILE A 121 -1.70 -23.98 18.12
N GLU A 122 -1.23 -24.42 19.29
CA GLU A 122 -1.62 -23.86 20.57
C GLU A 122 -0.91 -22.52 20.80
N CYS A 123 -1.67 -21.51 21.23
CA CYS A 123 -1.12 -20.19 21.58
C CYS A 123 -2.10 -19.41 22.47
N ASP A 124 -1.55 -18.48 23.25
CA ASP A 124 -2.34 -17.59 24.13
C ASP A 124 -2.69 -16.25 23.45
N HIS A 125 -1.96 -15.90 22.39
CA HIS A 125 -2.06 -14.61 21.71
C HIS A 125 -2.00 -14.78 20.19
N ILE A 126 -2.81 -13.98 19.49
CA ILE A 126 -2.86 -13.95 18.03
C ILE A 126 -2.79 -12.49 17.58
N LEU A 127 -1.86 -12.23 16.66
CA LEU A 127 -1.77 -10.99 15.90
C LEU A 127 -2.18 -11.32 14.45
N SER A 128 -3.38 -10.93 14.04
CA SER A 128 -3.87 -11.20 12.69
C SER A 128 -3.46 -10.09 11.73
N ASN A 129 -2.72 -10.44 10.69
CA ASN A 129 -2.43 -9.57 9.54
C ASN A 129 -3.33 -9.90 8.33
N ALA A 130 -4.29 -10.82 8.47
CA ALA A 130 -5.32 -11.02 7.47
C ALA A 130 -6.23 -9.78 7.40
N ASP A 131 -6.96 -9.61 6.29
CA ASP A 131 -7.92 -8.51 6.23
C ASP A 131 -8.96 -8.64 7.37
N PRO A 132 -9.48 -7.51 7.90
CA PRO A 132 -10.38 -7.56 9.04
C PRO A 132 -11.65 -8.38 8.78
N GLY A 133 -12.17 -8.39 7.55
CA GLY A 133 -13.31 -9.21 7.17
C GLY A 133 -13.02 -10.70 7.32
N SER A 134 -11.90 -11.18 6.77
CA SER A 134 -11.46 -12.57 6.93
C SER A 134 -11.26 -12.96 8.38
N THR A 135 -10.62 -12.10 9.19
CA THR A 135 -10.41 -12.38 10.61
C THR A 135 -11.73 -12.43 11.38
N MET A 136 -12.55 -11.39 11.27
CA MET A 136 -13.75 -11.20 12.09
C MET A 136 -14.91 -12.09 11.64
N LEU A 137 -15.11 -12.28 10.34
CA LEU A 137 -16.25 -13.02 9.81
C LEU A 137 -15.90 -14.45 9.39
N GLY A 138 -14.62 -14.73 9.11
CA GLY A 138 -14.15 -16.04 8.63
C GLY A 138 -13.47 -16.89 9.70
N LEU A 139 -12.47 -16.34 10.41
CA LEU A 139 -11.65 -17.10 11.36
C LEU A 139 -12.31 -17.24 12.74
N LEU A 140 -13.16 -16.29 13.14
CA LEU A 140 -13.92 -16.32 14.40
C LEU A 140 -15.34 -16.88 14.17
N GLN A 141 -15.85 -17.60 15.17
CA GLN A 141 -17.21 -18.15 15.15
C GLN A 141 -18.27 -17.09 15.45
N ASN A 142 -19.51 -17.37 15.05
CA ASN A 142 -20.63 -16.43 15.15
C ASN A 142 -20.93 -15.96 16.58
N ASN A 143 -20.69 -16.80 17.58
CA ASN A 143 -20.95 -16.53 19.00
C ASN A 143 -19.75 -15.94 19.75
N GLU A 144 -18.59 -15.84 19.10
CA GLU A 144 -17.35 -15.29 19.70
C GLU A 144 -17.25 -13.77 19.56
N LEU A 145 -18.07 -13.18 18.69
CA LEU A 145 -18.11 -11.73 18.46
C LEU A 145 -19.42 -11.12 18.98
N PRO A 146 -19.36 -9.94 19.61
CA PRO A 146 -20.53 -9.11 19.85
C PRO A 146 -21.32 -8.86 18.55
N THR A 147 -22.65 -8.89 18.65
CA THR A 147 -23.55 -8.82 17.49
C THR A 147 -23.41 -7.53 16.70
N ASP A 148 -23.16 -6.41 17.38
CA ASP A 148 -22.91 -5.10 16.81
C ASP A 148 -21.61 -5.07 16.00
N VAL A 149 -20.52 -5.64 16.53
CA VAL A 149 -19.23 -5.76 15.84
C VAL A 149 -19.39 -6.59 14.57
N ARG A 150 -20.06 -7.75 14.65
CA ARG A 150 -20.30 -8.58 13.47
C ARG A 150 -21.17 -7.87 12.43
N THR A 151 -22.18 -7.14 12.88
CA THR A 151 -23.07 -6.37 11.99
C THR A 151 -22.30 -5.27 11.27
N HIS A 152 -21.40 -4.57 11.97
CA HIS A 152 -20.52 -3.57 11.38
C HIS A 152 -19.66 -4.16 10.26
N PHE A 153 -18.93 -5.25 10.52
CA PHE A 153 -18.09 -5.87 9.49
C PHE A 153 -18.91 -6.43 8.32
N THR A 154 -20.09 -7.00 8.59
CA THR A 154 -20.96 -7.54 7.52
C THR A 154 -21.53 -6.46 6.61
N ARG A 155 -21.92 -5.29 7.16
CA ARG A 155 -22.64 -4.25 6.40
C ARG A 155 -21.75 -3.15 5.86
N SER A 156 -20.69 -2.81 6.60
CA SER A 156 -19.92 -1.58 6.39
C SER A 156 -18.50 -1.84 5.92
N TRP A 157 -17.97 -3.06 6.08
CA TRP A 157 -16.62 -3.38 5.64
C TRP A 157 -16.62 -3.96 4.23
N GLN A 158 -16.04 -3.21 3.29
CA GLN A 158 -15.93 -3.61 1.90
C GLN A 158 -14.46 -3.77 1.54
N CYS A 159 -14.10 -4.95 1.02
CA CYS A 159 -12.77 -5.23 0.47
C CYS A 159 -12.86 -5.29 -1.05
N GLU A 160 -12.98 -4.13 -1.70
CA GLU A 160 -12.97 -4.03 -3.16
C GLU A 160 -11.54 -3.78 -3.69
N PRO A 161 -11.14 -4.42 -4.81
CA PRO A 161 -9.83 -4.20 -5.39
C PRO A 161 -9.74 -2.79 -6.00
N ALA A 162 -8.78 -1.99 -5.52
CA ALA A 162 -8.54 -0.64 -6.02
C ALA A 162 -7.57 -0.57 -7.22
N CYS A 163 -6.96 -1.69 -7.61
CA CYS A 163 -5.95 -1.68 -8.66
C CYS A 163 -5.97 -2.94 -9.54
N THR A 164 -5.65 -2.73 -10.82
CA THR A 164 -5.34 -3.80 -11.77
C THR A 164 -3.92 -3.58 -12.29
N LYS A 165 -3.06 -4.59 -12.17
CA LYS A 165 -1.67 -4.50 -12.61
C LYS A 165 -1.46 -5.25 -13.93
N VAL A 166 -1.09 -4.50 -14.98
CA VAL A 166 -0.70 -5.06 -16.28
C VAL A 166 0.81 -5.00 -16.41
N ARG A 167 1.44 -6.12 -16.80
CA ARG A 167 2.88 -6.21 -17.06
C ARG A 167 3.11 -6.36 -18.55
N ASN A 168 3.73 -5.36 -19.15
CA ASN A 168 4.06 -5.34 -20.57
C ASN A 168 5.56 -5.58 -20.76
N TYR A 169 5.91 -6.44 -21.71
CA TYR A 169 7.30 -6.63 -22.14
C TYR A 169 7.55 -5.80 -23.39
N LEU A 170 8.56 -4.92 -23.33
CA LEU A 170 8.93 -4.09 -24.47
C LEU A 170 10.04 -4.78 -25.27
N LEU A 171 9.81 -4.97 -26.58
CA LEU A 171 10.81 -5.54 -27.50
C LEU A 171 12.01 -4.61 -27.73
N LYS A 172 11.81 -3.30 -27.57
CA LYS A 172 12.84 -2.27 -27.67
C LYS A 172 12.56 -1.14 -26.70
N SER A 173 13.60 -0.46 -26.23
CA SER A 173 13.45 0.75 -25.41
C SER A 173 12.72 1.84 -26.20
N PRO A 174 11.80 2.60 -25.57
CA PRO A 174 11.17 3.74 -26.24
C PRO A 174 12.23 4.79 -26.57
N GLY A 175 12.19 5.33 -27.79
CA GLY A 175 12.98 6.49 -28.17
C GLY A 175 12.36 7.72 -27.51
N LEU A 176 12.82 8.09 -26.31
CA LEU A 176 12.38 9.31 -25.64
C LEU A 176 13.02 10.52 -26.35
N TYR A 177 12.18 11.42 -26.88
CA TYR A 177 12.62 12.61 -27.63
C TYR A 177 13.30 13.64 -26.74
N SER A 178 12.94 13.66 -25.46
CA SER A 178 13.53 14.49 -24.42
C SER A 178 14.08 13.59 -23.31
N ARG A 179 15.36 13.77 -22.98
CA ARG A 179 15.91 13.36 -21.69
C ARG A 179 15.72 14.53 -20.72
N PRO A 180 14.77 14.47 -19.77
CA PRO A 180 14.77 15.45 -18.69
C PRO A 180 16.04 15.17 -17.87
N ASN A 181 16.96 16.13 -17.85
CA ASN A 181 18.22 16.15 -17.10
C ASN A 181 19.35 15.28 -17.66
N ALA A 182 20.18 15.89 -18.53
CA ALA A 182 21.54 15.45 -18.84
C ALA A 182 22.55 15.77 -17.71
N LEU A 183 22.07 16.15 -16.54
CA LEU A 183 22.84 16.39 -15.33
C LEU A 183 22.22 15.54 -14.24
N ASP A 184 22.84 14.41 -13.89
CA ASP A 184 23.21 14.16 -12.50
C ASP A 184 23.85 12.79 -12.26
N LYS A 185 24.94 12.85 -11.49
CA LYS A 185 25.86 11.80 -11.08
C LYS A 185 25.27 10.77 -10.10
N TYR A 186 23.94 10.64 -9.99
CA TYR A 186 23.28 9.85 -8.93
C TYR A 186 22.79 8.46 -9.34
N CYS A 187 22.95 8.03 -10.59
CA CYS A 187 22.62 6.67 -11.02
C CYS A 187 23.88 5.79 -11.21
N SER A 188 24.72 5.65 -10.18
CA SER A 188 25.74 4.60 -10.15
C SER A 188 25.08 3.26 -9.76
N GLY A 189 24.36 2.64 -10.71
CA GLY A 189 23.81 1.29 -10.50
C GLY A 189 22.88 0.75 -11.57
N GLN A 190 22.29 1.61 -12.40
CA GLN A 190 21.52 1.18 -13.58
C GLN A 190 21.89 2.04 -14.78
N SER A 191 23.14 1.94 -15.24
CA SER A 191 23.48 2.46 -16.56
C SER A 191 23.16 1.40 -17.61
N ALA A 192 22.00 1.51 -18.25
CA ALA A 192 21.89 1.00 -19.61
C ALA A 192 22.84 1.83 -20.48
N ARG A 193 24.06 1.34 -20.71
CA ARG A 193 25.00 1.96 -21.64
C ARG A 193 24.50 1.66 -23.06
N PHE A 194 23.82 2.63 -23.66
CA PHE A 194 23.45 2.57 -25.07
C PHE A 194 24.64 3.04 -25.91
N TYR A 195 25.27 2.10 -26.63
CA TYR A 195 26.23 2.42 -27.68
C TYR A 195 25.44 2.80 -28.94
N VAL A 196 25.64 4.02 -29.45
CA VAL A 196 25.14 4.42 -30.77
C VAL A 196 26.30 4.26 -31.75
N PRO A 197 26.27 3.35 -32.73
CA PRO A 197 27.28 3.33 -33.77
C PRO A 197 27.08 4.57 -34.64
N ALA A 198 28.15 5.35 -34.83
CA ALA A 198 28.17 6.51 -35.70
C ALA A 198 27.78 6.08 -37.14
N LYS A 199 26.79 6.77 -37.72
CA LYS A 199 26.44 6.60 -39.14
C LYS A 199 27.68 6.87 -40.00
N GLN A 200 28.13 5.87 -40.75
CA GLN A 200 29.04 6.09 -41.87
C GLN A 200 28.32 6.96 -42.91
N LYS A 201 28.92 8.11 -43.24
CA LYS A 201 28.54 8.90 -44.40
C LYS A 201 28.79 8.08 -45.67
N LYS A 202 27.79 7.98 -46.53
CA LYS A 202 27.97 7.91 -47.97
C LYS A 202 27.41 9.18 -48.56
#